data_AF-A0A535QKE4-F1
#
_entry.id   AF-A0A535QKE4-F1
#
_cell.length_a   1.000
_cell.length_b   1.000
_cell.length_c   1.000
_cell.angle_alpha   90.00
_cell.angle_beta   90.00
_cell.angle_gamma   90.00
#
_symmetry.space_group_name_H-M   'P 1'
#
loop_
_entity.id
_entity.type
_entity.pdbx_description
1 polymer ?
#
loop_
_entity_poly.entity_id
_entity_poly.type
_entity_poly.pdbx_seq_one_letter_code
_entity_poly.pdbx_strand_id
1 'polypeptide(L)' 'MIEQRGKAAAVICTEQFASSARMTAQTFGMHGYPFAEILHPIGRVTEQELTERAEVAFPQVVELLR' A
#
# COMPACT_ATOMS: atom_id res chain seq x y z
N MET A 1 -1.38 4.21 -14.51
CA MET A 1 -0.99 3.20 -13.49
C MET A 1 0.11 2.29 -14.04
N ILE A 2 0.98 1.72 -13.21
CA ILE A 2 1.98 0.73 -13.65
C ILE A 2 1.27 -0.51 -14.22
N GLU A 3 0.16 -0.90 -13.58
CA GLU A 3 -0.75 -1.98 -13.91
C GLU A 3 -1.38 -1.83 -15.29
N GLN A 4 -1.75 -0.61 -15.68
CA GLN A 4 -2.29 -0.31 -17.01
C GLN A 4 -1.27 -0.54 -18.14
N ARG A 5 0.02 -0.70 -17.80
CA ARG A 5 1.09 -1.05 -18.74
C ARG A 5 1.36 -2.57 -18.76
N GLY A 6 0.46 -3.38 -18.20
CA GLY A 6 0.59 -4.84 -18.14
C GLY A 6 1.64 -5.34 -17.15
N LYS A 7 2.05 -4.51 -16.19
CA LYS A 7 3.04 -4.86 -15.16
C LYS A 7 2.35 -5.02 -13.81
N ALA A 8 2.60 -6.13 -13.12
CA ALA A 8 2.13 -6.29 -11.75
C ALA A 8 2.71 -5.18 -10.85
N ALA A 9 1.87 -4.58 -10.02
CA ALA A 9 2.24 -3.55 -9.06
C ALA A 9 1.40 -3.68 -7.79
N ALA A 10 2.01 -3.33 -6.66
CA ALA A 10 1.38 -3.31 -5.36
C ALA A 10 1.57 -1.92 -4.73
N VAL A 11 0.48 -1.34 -4.25
CA VAL A 11 0.51 -0.08 -3.52
C VAL A 11 0.66 -0.39 -2.03
N ILE A 12 1.56 0.33 -1.36
CA ILE A 12 1.69 0.33 0.10
C ILE A 12 1.20 1.69 0.59
N CYS A 13 0.24 1.67 1.51
CA CYS A 13 -0.36 2.85 2.12
C CYS A 13 -0.14 2.82 3.63
N THR A 14 0.03 3.98 4.25
CA THR A 14 -0.08 4.05 5.72
C THR A 14 -1.54 4.22 6.11
N GLU A 15 -1.96 3.59 7.20
CA GLU A 15 -3.29 3.60 7.81
C GLU A 15 -3.93 4.99 7.86
N GLN A 16 -3.15 6.06 8.13
CA GLN A 16 -3.66 7.44 8.16
C GLN A 16 -4.20 7.94 6.82
N PHE A 17 -3.76 7.36 5.70
CA PHE A 17 -4.20 7.72 4.35
C PHE A 17 -5.13 6.67 3.71
N ALA A 18 -5.48 5.60 4.42
CA ALA A 18 -6.28 4.51 3.86
C ALA A 18 -7.66 4.98 3.37
N SER A 19 -8.31 5.89 4.10
CA SER A 19 -9.61 6.48 3.70
C SER A 19 -9.48 7.30 2.40
N SER A 20 -8.48 8.18 2.33
CA SER A 20 -8.18 8.98 1.14
C SER A 20 -7.81 8.12 -0.06
N ALA A 21 -7.04 7.05 0.13
CA ALA A 21 -6.69 6.10 -0.91
C ALA A 21 -7.94 5.40 -1.47
N ARG A 22 -8.83 4.91 -0.59
CA ARG A 22 -10.11 4.29 -0.97
C ARG A 22 -11.03 5.26 -1.73
N MET A 23 -11.14 6.51 -1.26
CA MET A 23 -11.92 7.54 -1.97
C MET A 23 -11.31 7.87 -3.34
N THR A 24 -9.99 7.99 -3.43
CA THR A 24 -9.31 8.24 -4.70
C THR A 24 -9.59 7.11 -5.68
N ALA A 25 -9.45 5.85 -5.24
CA ALA A 25 -9.76 4.69 -6.05
C ALA A 25 -11.22 4.70 -6.56
N GLN A 26 -12.17 5.03 -5.69
CA GLN A 26 -13.59 5.18 -6.06
C GLN A 26 -13.81 6.26 -7.13
N THR A 27 -13.20 7.44 -6.97
CA THR A 27 -13.29 8.54 -7.94
C THR A 27 -12.80 8.12 -9.34
N PHE A 28 -11.80 7.23 -9.41
CA PHE A 28 -11.30 6.67 -10.66
C PHE A 28 -12.02 5.39 -11.11
N GLY A 29 -13.15 5.03 -10.49
CA GLY A 29 -13.93 3.83 -10.85
C GLY A 29 -13.31 2.51 -10.41
N MET A 30 -12.26 2.54 -9.57
CA MET A 30 -11.57 1.38 -9.03
C MET A 30 -12.08 1.04 -7.63
N HIS A 31 -13.39 0.79 -7.50
CA HIS A 31 -13.98 0.51 -6.21
C HIS A 31 -13.39 -0.76 -5.58
N GLY A 32 -12.99 -0.68 -4.32
CA GLY A 32 -12.35 -1.80 -3.62
C GLY A 32 -10.91 -2.09 -4.07
N TYR A 33 -10.24 -1.17 -4.77
CA TYR A 33 -8.84 -1.35 -5.17
C TYR A 33 -7.96 -1.70 -3.96
N PRO A 34 -7.24 -2.83 -4.00
CA PRO A 34 -6.52 -3.33 -2.85
C PRO A 34 -5.13 -2.67 -2.71
N PHE A 35 -4.66 -2.51 -1.48
CA PHE A 35 -3.33 -2.03 -1.15
C PHE A 35 -2.88 -2.63 0.18
N ALA A 36 -1.57 -2.77 0.36
CA ALA A 36 -0.98 -3.16 1.63
C ALA A 36 -1.08 -1.98 2.60
N GLU A 37 -1.46 -2.24 3.84
CA GLU A 37 -1.57 -1.22 4.88
C GLU A 37 -0.48 -1.43 5.94
N ILE A 38 0.24 -0.37 6.30
CA ILE A 38 1.27 -0.34 7.34
C ILE A 38 1.08 0.85 8.28
N LEU A 39 1.80 0.88 9.39
CA LEU A 39 1.77 1.97 10.36
C LEU A 39 2.50 3.23 9.87
N HIS A 40 1.98 4.41 10.16
CA HIS A 40 2.59 5.71 9.97
C HIS A 40 3.59 6.03 11.10
N PRO A 41 4.58 6.93 10.92
CA PRO A 41 5.14 7.43 9.66
C PRO A 41 6.16 6.47 9.05
N ILE A 42 6.60 6.77 7.83
CA ILE A 42 7.76 6.10 7.18
C ILE A 42 9.04 6.93 7.34
N GLY A 43 8.96 8.26 7.22
CA GLY A 43 10.15 9.13 7.15
C GLY A 43 10.73 9.59 8.49
N ARG A 44 10.08 9.30 9.62
CA ARG A 44 10.49 9.75 10.96
C ARG A 44 10.51 8.58 11.96
N VAL A 45 11.08 7.47 11.53
CA VAL A 45 11.24 6.26 12.35
C VAL A 45 12.68 5.79 12.28
N THR A 46 13.10 5.01 13.25
CA THR A 46 14.38 4.32 13.22
C THR A 46 14.40 3.24 12.14
N GLU A 47 15.60 2.78 11.78
CA GLU A 47 15.75 1.69 10.81
C GLU A 47 15.09 0.39 11.28
N GLN A 48 15.13 0.11 12.58
CA GLN A 48 14.43 -1.04 13.18
C GLN A 48 12.92 -0.92 12.99
N GLU A 49 12.33 0.23 13.34
CA GLU A 49 10.90 0.48 13.18
C GLU A 49 10.47 0.48 11.70
N LEU A 50 11.35 0.88 10.77
CA LEU A 50 11.11 0.74 9.34
C LEU A 50 11.13 -0.71 8.89
N THR A 51 12.03 -1.52 9.45
CA THR A 51 12.12 -2.96 9.20
C THR A 51 10.86 -3.67 9.65
N GLU A 52 10.37 -3.38 10.86
CA GLU A 52 9.11 -3.92 11.38
C GLU A 52 7.91 -3.60 10.45
N ARG A 53 7.85 -2.38 9.90
CA ARG A 53 6.84 -2.01 8.89
C ARG A 53 7.00 -2.79 7.59
N ALA A 54 8.22 -3.02 7.15
CA ALA A 54 8.49 -3.82 5.95
C ALA A 54 8.08 -5.29 6.14
N GLU A 55 8.31 -5.86 7.33
CA GLU A 55 7.87 -7.20 7.70
C GLU A 55 6.34 -7.34 7.66
N VAL A 56 5.61 -6.28 8.04
CA VAL A 56 4.14 -6.22 7.91
C VAL A 56 3.70 -6.06 6.45
N ALA A 57 4.39 -5.24 5.65
CA ALA A 57 4.04 -5.01 4.25
C ALA A 57 4.28 -6.23 3.37
N PHE A 58 5.38 -6.96 3.60
CA PHE A 58 5.86 -8.02 2.71
C PHE A 58 4.82 -9.10 2.39
N PRO A 59 4.18 -9.79 3.36
CA PRO A 59 3.19 -10.82 3.05
C PRO A 59 1.96 -10.25 2.30
N GLN A 60 1.57 -9.01 2.59
CA GLN A 60 0.46 -8.35 1.89
C GLN A 60 0.83 -8.07 0.42
N VAL A 61 2.04 -7.55 0.17
CA VAL A 61 2.53 -7.30 -1.19
C VAL A 61 2.64 -8.59 -2.00
N VAL A 62 3.13 -9.67 -1.39
CA VAL A 62 3.17 -10.98 -2.05
C VAL A 62 1.77 -11.43 -2.45
N GLU A 63 0.77 -11.25 -1.59
CA GLU A 63 -0.62 -11.61 -1.91
C GLU A 63 -1.20 -10.76 -3.05
N LEU A 64 -0.87 -9.46 -3.10
CA LEU A 64 -1.33 -8.55 -4.16
C LEU A 64 -0.70 -8.83 -5.53
N LEU A 65 0.46 -9.49 -5.56
CA LEU A 65 1.23 -9.75 -6.79
C LEU A 65 1.10 -11.20 -7.29
N ARG A 66 0.34 -12.05 -6.61
CA ARG A 66 0.01 -13.41 -7.06
C ARG A 66 -1.01 -13.39 -8.20
#